data_AF-A0A6V8DL48-F1
#
_entry.id   AF-A0A6V8DL48-F1
#
_cell.length_a   1.000
_cell.length_b   1.000
_cell.length_c   1.000
_cell.angle_alpha   90.00
_cell.angle_beta   90.00
_cell.angle_gamma   90.00
#
_symmetry.space_group_name_H-M   'P 1'
#
loop_
_entity.id
_entity.type
_entity.pdbx_description
1 polymer ?
#
loop_
_entity_poly.entity_id
_entity_poly.type
_entity_poly.pdbx_seq_one_letter_code
_entity_poly.pdbx_strand_id
1 'polypeptide(L)'
;MERLETVEEIVEEYSVSSSPSKSRLYTILGSLFVVFAIIGIWIPGWPTISWAVPAAYFFSISSERLFRWTLTNDYFGSAIFEYYATGKTIPKHAKYGVVSLIGIMSAISAYFVWAVSTKGTGSLGDPSSWDGADPGFGAVTVIVVGLIGIWYVGFRVPTRN
;
A
#
# COMPACT_ATOMS: atom_id res chain seq x y z
N MET A 1 -11.64 -8.96 17.30
CA MET A 1 -10.29 -9.35 17.70
C MET A 1 -9.94 -8.43 18.86
N GLU A 2 -9.54 -9.00 19.98
CA GLU A 2 -9.08 -8.23 21.13
C GLU A 2 -7.76 -7.55 20.75
N ARG A 3 -7.54 -6.32 21.22
CA ARG A 3 -6.33 -5.55 20.87
C ARG A 3 -5.17 -6.11 21.68
N LEU A 4 -4.06 -6.45 21.02
CA LEU A 4 -2.84 -6.88 21.71
C LEU A 4 -2.18 -5.67 22.37
N GLU A 5 -1.78 -5.79 23.63
CA GLU A 5 -1.27 -4.66 24.43
C GLU A 5 0.25 -4.63 24.49
N THR A 6 0.91 -5.77 24.28
CA THR A 6 2.36 -5.90 24.42
C THR A 6 3.05 -6.35 23.13
N VAL A 7 4.34 -6.04 23.00
CA VAL A 7 5.16 -6.49 21.86
C VAL A 7 5.29 -8.01 21.87
N GLU A 8 5.38 -8.58 23.06
CA GLU A 8 5.46 -10.02 23.30
C GLU A 8 4.24 -10.75 22.73
N GLU A 9 3.03 -10.28 23.04
CA GLU A 9 1.78 -10.83 22.47
C GLU A 9 1.76 -10.76 20.94
N ILE A 10 2.19 -9.63 20.35
CA ILE A 10 2.26 -9.48 18.89
C ILE A 10 3.27 -10.47 18.29
N VAL A 11 4.42 -10.63 18.92
CA VAL A 11 5.47 -11.54 18.43
C VAL A 11 5.00 -12.99 18.54
N GLU A 12 4.33 -13.36 19.63
CA GLU A 12 3.79 -14.72 19.80
C GLU A 12 2.70 -15.05 18.77
N GLU A 13 1.79 -14.11 18.50
CA GLU A 13 0.69 -14.31 17.55
C GLU A 13 1.17 -14.31 16.09
N TYR A 14 2.11 -13.42 15.72
CA TYR A 14 2.47 -13.18 14.32
C TYR A 14 3.85 -13.67 13.90
N SER A 15 4.72 -14.05 14.84
CA SER A 15 6.03 -14.58 14.47
C SER A 15 5.95 -16.07 14.17
N VAL A 16 6.52 -16.44 13.01
CA VAL A 16 6.58 -17.83 12.56
C VAL A 16 8.04 -18.20 12.36
N SER A 17 8.49 -19.28 12.98
CA SER A 17 9.84 -19.79 12.75
C SER A 17 9.94 -20.44 11.37
N SER A 18 10.87 -19.96 10.55
CA SER A 18 11.16 -20.53 9.23
C SER A 18 12.49 -21.28 9.21
N SER A 19 12.68 -22.15 8.22
CA SER A 19 13.94 -22.88 8.06
C SER A 19 15.12 -21.91 7.85
N PRO A 20 16.35 -22.26 8.29
CA PRO A 20 17.48 -21.32 8.32
C PRO A 20 17.77 -20.65 6.97
N SER A 21 17.63 -21.38 5.86
CA SER A 21 17.86 -20.85 4.51
C SER A 21 16.79 -19.86 4.06
N LYS A 22 15.51 -20.14 4.37
CA LYS A 22 14.38 -19.24 4.02
C LYS A 22 14.41 -17.98 4.89
N SER A 23 14.73 -18.13 6.17
CA SER A 23 14.93 -17.02 7.10
C SER A 23 15.96 -16.01 6.59
N ARG A 24 17.09 -16.48 6.03
CA ARG A 24 18.10 -15.57 5.48
C ARG A 24 17.60 -14.75 4.28
N LEU A 25 16.87 -15.38 3.36
CA LEU A 25 16.29 -14.70 2.20
C LEU A 25 15.30 -13.61 2.62
N TYR A 26 14.36 -13.94 3.51
CA TYR A 26 13.37 -12.98 4.00
C TYR A 26 14.01 -11.86 4.82
N THR A 27 15.09 -12.15 5.55
CA THR A 27 15.84 -11.12 6.27
C THR A 27 16.48 -10.11 5.31
N ILE A 28 17.10 -10.57 4.23
CA ILE A 28 17.67 -9.69 3.20
C ILE A 28 16.58 -8.84 2.55
N LEU A 29 15.46 -9.47 2.19
CA LEU A 29 14.34 -8.79 1.55
C LEU A 29 13.68 -7.75 2.48
N GLY A 30 13.45 -8.10 3.75
CA GLY A 30 12.97 -7.18 4.77
C GLY A 30 13.93 -6.00 4.98
N SER A 31 15.24 -6.28 5.01
CA SER A 31 16.28 -5.24 5.16
C SER A 31 16.29 -4.26 3.99
N LEU A 32 16.07 -4.74 2.76
CA LEU A 32 15.92 -3.87 1.60
C LEU A 32 14.74 -2.90 1.76
N PHE A 33 13.60 -3.38 2.24
CA PHE A 33 12.44 -2.52 2.52
C PHE A 33 12.70 -1.53 3.67
N VAL A 34 13.44 -1.92 4.70
CA VAL A 34 13.88 -1.00 5.76
C VAL A 34 14.74 0.13 5.19
N VAL A 35 15.65 -0.16 4.24
CA VAL A 35 16.45 0.89 3.59
C VAL A 35 15.55 1.91 2.89
N PHE A 36 14.53 1.47 2.15
CA PHE A 36 13.56 2.40 1.54
C PHE A 36 12.74 3.18 2.57
N ALA A 37 12.37 2.56 3.69
CA ALA A 37 11.69 3.25 4.79
C ALA A 37 12.59 4.33 5.40
N ILE A 38 13.87 4.04 5.63
CA ILE A 38 14.84 5.00 6.20
C ILE A 38 15.08 6.17 5.25
N ILE A 39 15.24 5.92 3.95
CA ILE A 39 15.38 6.99 2.94
C ILE A 39 14.17 7.94 3.01
N GLY A 40 12.98 7.38 3.19
CA GLY A 40 11.74 8.15 3.29
C GLY A 40 11.66 9.09 4.49
N ILE A 41 12.44 8.88 5.55
CA ILE A 41 12.48 9.79 6.71
C ILE A 41 13.01 11.16 6.28
N TRP A 42 13.94 11.20 5.32
CA TRP A 42 14.58 12.44 4.84
C TRP A 42 13.84 13.05 3.64
N ILE A 43 13.00 12.28 2.95
CA ILE A 43 12.31 12.73 1.74
C ILE A 43 10.84 13.04 2.07
N PRO A 44 10.42 14.32 2.06
CA PRO A 44 9.03 14.67 2.33
C PRO A 44 8.12 14.07 1.26
N GLY A 45 6.98 13.51 1.69
CA GLY A 45 6.01 12.85 0.82
C GLY A 45 6.33 11.38 0.48
N TRP A 46 7.47 10.85 0.90
CA TRP A 46 7.78 9.44 0.72
C TRP A 46 6.99 8.55 1.70
N PRO A 47 6.40 7.44 1.26
CA PRO A 47 5.54 6.61 2.11
C PRO A 47 6.35 5.66 3.00
N THR A 48 7.06 6.18 4.00
CA THR A 48 7.93 5.41 4.92
C THR A 48 7.21 4.21 5.55
N ILE A 49 6.00 4.42 6.05
CA ILE A 49 5.21 3.36 6.72
C ILE A 49 4.84 2.24 5.73
N SER A 50 4.50 2.59 4.49
CA SER A 50 4.15 1.61 3.46
C SER A 50 5.30 0.67 3.12
N TRP A 51 6.56 1.11 3.28
CA TRP A 51 7.74 0.26 3.14
C TRP A 51 8.08 -0.49 4.43
N ALA A 52 7.84 0.10 5.60
CA ALA A 52 8.09 -0.53 6.88
C ALA A 52 7.15 -1.73 7.17
N VAL A 53 5.88 -1.67 6.75
CA VAL A 53 4.91 -2.76 6.93
C VAL A 53 5.35 -4.09 6.29
N PRO A 54 5.69 -4.14 4.98
CA PRO A 54 6.20 -5.37 4.37
C PRO A 54 7.55 -5.79 4.96
N ALA A 55 8.41 -4.84 5.36
CA ALA A 55 9.65 -5.18 6.08
C ALA A 55 9.37 -5.95 7.38
N ALA A 56 8.44 -5.45 8.20
CA ALA A 56 8.02 -6.10 9.44
C ALA A 56 7.39 -7.47 9.18
N TYR A 57 6.62 -7.63 8.10
CA TYR A 57 6.08 -8.94 7.69
C TYR A 57 7.19 -9.95 7.36
N PHE A 58 8.20 -9.54 6.58
CA PHE A 58 9.33 -10.43 6.28
C PHE A 58 10.12 -10.80 7.52
N PHE A 59 10.29 -9.87 8.47
CA PHE A 59 10.95 -10.18 9.72
C PHE A 59 10.11 -11.07 10.64
N SER A 60 8.77 -10.94 10.65
CA SER A 60 7.92 -11.79 11.48
C SER A 60 8.06 -13.27 11.13
N ILE A 61 8.30 -13.59 9.86
CA ILE A 61 8.54 -14.96 9.37
C ILE A 61 10.02 -15.37 9.34
N SER A 62 10.97 -14.46 9.59
CA SER A 62 12.41 -14.73 9.46
C SER A 62 13.17 -14.68 10.78
N SER A 63 12.92 -13.68 11.61
CA SER A 63 13.66 -13.41 12.83
C SER A 63 12.84 -12.57 13.82
N GLU A 64 12.48 -13.18 14.95
CA GLU A 64 11.80 -12.52 16.06
C GLU A 64 12.53 -11.26 16.53
N ARG A 65 13.88 -11.28 16.57
CA ARG A 65 14.67 -10.12 17.02
C ARG A 65 14.48 -8.92 16.10
N LEU A 66 14.48 -9.13 14.79
CA LEU A 66 14.27 -8.05 13.82
C LEU A 66 12.81 -7.59 13.81
N PHE A 67 11.87 -8.52 13.99
CA PHE A 67 10.46 -8.18 14.10
C PHE A 67 10.18 -7.32 15.34
N ARG A 68 10.73 -7.70 16.50
CA ARG A 68 10.70 -6.89 17.73
C ARG A 68 11.26 -5.50 17.48
N TRP A 69 12.42 -5.39 16.83
CA TRP A 69 13.02 -4.09 16.49
C TRP A 69 12.09 -3.22 15.63
N THR A 70 11.39 -3.79 14.64
CA THR A 70 10.44 -3.03 13.84
C THR A 70 9.22 -2.52 14.61
N LEU A 71 8.86 -3.17 15.72
CA LEU A 71 7.76 -2.76 16.58
C LEU A 71 8.17 -1.68 17.60
N THR A 72 9.44 -1.64 18.01
CA THR A 72 9.92 -0.76 19.08
C THR A 72 10.70 0.48 18.63
N ASN A 73 11.07 0.58 17.36
CA ASN A 73 11.91 1.69 16.86
C ASN A 73 11.17 3.05 16.84
N ASP A 74 11.89 4.15 17.12
CA ASP A 74 11.31 5.49 17.34
C ASP A 74 10.60 6.11 16.11
N TYR A 75 10.99 5.72 14.89
CA TYR A 75 10.50 6.38 13.67
C TYR A 75 9.15 5.86 13.17
N PHE A 76 8.95 4.55 13.21
CA PHE A 76 7.75 3.89 12.67
C PHE A 76 7.24 2.76 13.56
N GLY A 77 7.92 2.45 14.67
CA GLY A 77 7.57 1.32 15.53
C GLY A 77 6.17 1.44 16.09
N SER A 78 5.78 2.62 16.57
CA SER A 78 4.42 2.89 17.07
C SER A 78 3.33 2.61 16.02
N ALA A 79 3.58 2.99 14.76
CA ALA A 79 2.63 2.76 13.67
C ALA A 79 2.52 1.28 13.29
N ILE A 80 3.66 0.55 13.24
CA ILE A 80 3.68 -0.89 12.96
C ILE A 80 3.07 -1.67 14.13
N PHE A 81 3.40 -1.30 15.37
CA PHE A 81 2.79 -1.86 16.57
C PHE A 81 1.27 -1.74 16.52
N GLU A 82 0.75 -0.53 16.30
CA GLU A 82 -0.70 -0.31 16.26
C GLU A 82 -1.36 -1.06 15.10
N TYR A 83 -0.67 -1.21 13.96
CA TYR A 83 -1.15 -2.02 12.84
C TYR A 83 -1.32 -3.50 13.24
N TYR A 84 -0.33 -4.11 13.90
CA TYR A 84 -0.43 -5.51 14.34
C TYR A 84 -1.33 -5.69 15.56
N ALA A 85 -1.28 -4.78 16.54
CA ALA A 85 -2.09 -4.78 17.76
C ALA A 85 -3.59 -4.79 17.46
N THR A 86 -4.00 -4.11 16.39
CA THR A 86 -5.41 -4.00 15.99
C THR A 86 -5.84 -5.04 14.95
N GLY A 87 -5.03 -6.06 14.69
CA GLY A 87 -5.37 -7.11 13.74
C GLY A 87 -5.23 -6.70 12.27
N LYS A 88 -4.22 -5.89 11.94
CA LYS A 88 -3.90 -5.44 10.57
C LYS A 88 -5.01 -4.57 9.94
N THR A 89 -5.60 -3.69 10.75
CA THR A 89 -6.69 -2.79 10.33
C THR A 89 -6.18 -1.41 9.93
N ILE A 90 -6.99 -0.69 9.16
CA ILE A 90 -6.74 0.70 8.76
C ILE A 90 -7.73 1.65 9.47
N PRO A 91 -7.31 2.83 9.95
CA PRO A 91 -8.22 3.84 10.48
C PRO A 91 -9.25 4.30 9.43
N LYS A 92 -10.49 4.58 9.84
CA LYS A 92 -11.55 5.06 8.93
C LYS A 92 -11.13 6.27 8.09
N HIS A 93 -10.52 7.29 8.72
CA HIS A 93 -10.07 8.49 8.01
C HIS A 93 -9.04 8.17 6.91
N ALA A 94 -8.08 7.28 7.22
CA ALA A 94 -7.06 6.86 6.28
C ALA A 94 -7.66 6.05 5.13
N LYS A 95 -8.65 5.19 5.40
CA LYS A 95 -9.35 4.44 4.35
C LYS A 95 -10.08 5.35 3.37
N TYR A 96 -10.82 6.34 3.86
CA TYR A 96 -11.47 7.32 2.97
C TYR A 96 -10.44 8.09 2.15
N GLY A 97 -9.31 8.47 2.74
CA GLY A 97 -8.20 9.10 2.03
C GLY A 97 -7.59 8.22 0.93
N VAL A 98 -7.38 6.93 1.19
CA VAL A 98 -6.87 5.98 0.18
C VAL A 98 -7.87 5.81 -0.96
N VAL A 99 -9.16 5.60 -0.63
CA VAL A 99 -10.21 5.45 -1.65
C VAL A 99 -10.36 6.70 -2.50
N SER A 100 -10.36 7.89 -1.90
CA SER A 100 -10.46 9.15 -2.63
C SER A 100 -9.23 9.37 -3.51
N LEU A 101 -8.03 9.08 -3.01
CA LEU A 101 -6.79 9.21 -3.78
C LEU A 101 -6.77 8.26 -4.98
N ILE A 102 -7.19 7.00 -4.81
CA ILE A 102 -7.32 6.05 -5.94
C ILE A 102 -8.28 6.62 -6.98
N GLY A 103 -9.46 7.09 -6.55
CA GLY A 103 -10.46 7.67 -7.46
C GLY A 103 -9.93 8.88 -8.23
N ILE A 104 -9.31 9.83 -7.54
CA ILE A 104 -8.76 11.05 -8.14
C ILE A 104 -7.63 10.71 -9.10
N MET A 105 -6.67 9.88 -8.68
CA MET A 105 -5.51 9.54 -9.51
C MET A 105 -5.91 8.70 -10.74
N SER A 106 -6.82 7.74 -10.58
CA SER A 106 -7.35 6.97 -11.70
C SER A 106 -8.17 7.84 -12.66
N ALA A 107 -8.96 8.79 -12.16
CA ALA A 107 -9.71 9.72 -13.01
C ALA A 107 -8.79 10.65 -13.80
N ILE A 108 -7.77 11.22 -13.15
CA ILE A 108 -6.77 12.06 -13.81
C ILE A 108 -6.03 11.24 -14.88
N SER A 109 -5.56 10.05 -14.53
CA SER A 109 -4.85 9.16 -15.46
C SER A 109 -5.73 8.77 -16.65
N ALA A 110 -6.98 8.36 -16.41
CA ALA A 110 -7.92 8.00 -17.48
C ALA A 110 -8.21 9.18 -18.40
N TYR A 111 -8.36 10.40 -17.84
CA TYR A 111 -8.55 11.61 -18.63
C TYR A 111 -7.35 11.91 -19.52
N PHE A 112 -6.12 11.84 -19.00
CA PHE A 112 -4.92 12.05 -19.81
C PHE A 112 -4.75 11.01 -20.91
N VAL A 113 -5.01 9.73 -20.60
CA VAL A 113 -4.97 8.65 -21.59
C VAL A 113 -6.02 8.87 -22.67
N TRP A 114 -7.25 9.22 -22.30
CA TRP A 114 -8.30 9.53 -23.26
C TRP A 114 -7.95 10.76 -24.11
N ALA A 115 -7.47 11.84 -23.48
CA ALA A 115 -7.16 13.09 -24.16
C ALA A 115 -6.05 12.94 -25.20
N VAL A 116 -5.04 12.11 -24.91
CA VAL A 116 -3.91 11.86 -25.82
C VAL A 116 -4.22 10.74 -26.82
N SER A 117 -4.73 9.60 -26.34
CA SER A 117 -4.82 8.38 -27.14
C SER A 117 -6.13 8.22 -27.89
N THR A 118 -7.23 8.83 -27.43
CA THR A 118 -8.57 8.66 -28.03
C THR A 118 -9.07 9.92 -28.71
N LYS A 119 -9.00 11.07 -28.04
CA LYS A 119 -9.43 12.35 -28.61
C LYS A 119 -8.46 12.83 -29.70
N GLY A 120 -7.16 12.74 -29.46
CA GLY A 120 -6.13 13.25 -30.38
C GLY A 120 -6.26 14.76 -30.62
N THR A 121 -6.31 15.16 -31.88
CA THR A 121 -6.46 16.57 -32.31
C THR A 121 -7.92 17.01 -32.46
N GLY A 122 -8.87 16.08 -32.34
CA GLY A 122 -10.30 16.31 -32.46
C GLY A 122 -10.89 17.28 -31.44
N SER A 123 -12.11 17.75 -31.71
CA SER A 123 -12.85 18.66 -30.81
C SER A 123 -13.47 17.89 -29.64
N LEU A 124 -13.51 18.51 -28.45
CA LEU A 124 -14.15 17.91 -27.26
C LEU A 124 -15.65 17.63 -27.47
N GLY A 125 -16.34 18.46 -28.25
CA GLY A 125 -17.80 18.42 -28.41
C GLY A 125 -18.28 17.56 -29.57
N ASP A 126 -17.37 17.01 -30.38
CA ASP A 126 -17.71 16.21 -31.56
C ASP A 126 -16.93 14.89 -31.57
N PRO A 127 -17.52 13.80 -31.05
CA PRO A 127 -16.90 12.49 -31.03
C PRO A 127 -16.52 11.95 -32.41
N SER A 128 -17.17 12.41 -33.48
CA SER A 128 -16.85 11.98 -34.85
C SER A 128 -15.54 12.58 -35.36
N SER A 129 -15.07 13.66 -34.73
CA SER A 129 -13.80 14.33 -35.04
C SER A 129 -12.59 13.73 -34.33
N TRP A 130 -12.79 12.74 -33.45
CA TRP A 130 -11.70 12.13 -32.68
C TRP A 130 -10.88 11.20 -33.58
N ASP A 131 -9.58 11.47 -33.65
CA ASP A 131 -8.62 10.84 -34.55
C ASP A 131 -7.52 10.06 -33.79
N GLY A 132 -7.71 9.83 -32.49
CA GLY A 132 -6.76 9.12 -31.65
C GLY A 132 -6.53 7.66 -32.08
N ALA A 133 -5.33 7.15 -31.83
CA ALA A 133 -4.93 5.79 -32.19
C ALA A 133 -5.68 4.69 -31.41
N ASP A 134 -6.20 5.00 -30.23
CA ASP A 134 -6.95 4.09 -29.36
C ASP A 134 -8.44 4.49 -29.32
N PRO A 135 -9.37 3.60 -29.69
CA PRO A 135 -10.82 3.83 -29.57
C PRO A 135 -11.31 4.14 -28.15
N GLY A 136 -10.49 3.94 -27.12
CA GLY A 136 -10.81 4.25 -25.72
C GLY A 136 -10.46 3.15 -24.74
N PHE A 137 -9.84 2.06 -25.18
CA PHE A 137 -9.55 0.89 -24.35
C PHE A 137 -8.59 1.22 -23.21
N GLY A 138 -7.62 2.10 -23.44
CA GLY A 138 -6.67 2.55 -22.41
C GLY A 138 -7.37 3.27 -21.27
N ALA A 139 -8.20 4.26 -21.59
CA ALA A 139 -8.92 5.03 -20.57
C ALA A 139 -9.92 4.14 -19.80
N VAL A 140 -10.66 3.28 -20.50
CA VAL A 140 -11.59 2.32 -19.88
C VAL A 140 -10.86 1.38 -18.94
N THR A 141 -9.70 0.85 -19.36
CA THR A 141 -8.90 -0.05 -18.52
C THR A 141 -8.45 0.62 -17.23
N VAL A 142 -7.97 1.87 -17.31
CA VAL A 142 -7.56 2.65 -16.12
C VAL A 142 -8.74 2.86 -15.16
N ILE A 143 -9.92 3.18 -15.68
CA ILE A 143 -11.13 3.36 -14.86
C ILE A 143 -11.51 2.04 -14.18
N VAL A 144 -11.54 0.93 -14.92
CA VAL A 144 -11.90 -0.39 -14.37
C VAL A 144 -10.94 -0.80 -13.27
N VAL A 145 -9.62 -0.66 -13.49
CA VAL A 145 -8.60 -0.97 -12.47
C VAL A 145 -8.76 -0.08 -11.25
N GLY A 146 -9.01 1.22 -11.44
CA GLY A 146 -9.29 2.16 -10.35
C GLY A 146 -10.51 1.77 -9.52
N LEU A 147 -11.61 1.39 -10.17
CA LEU A 147 -12.84 0.93 -9.51
C LEU A 147 -12.62 -0.37 -8.73
N ILE A 148 -11.86 -1.32 -9.28
CA ILE A 148 -11.48 -2.56 -8.57
C ILE A 148 -10.68 -2.21 -7.30
N GLY A 149 -9.73 -1.27 -7.41
CA GLY A 149 -8.94 -0.80 -6.26
C GLY A 149 -9.82 -0.17 -5.17
N ILE A 150 -10.74 0.72 -5.56
CA ILE A 150 -11.72 1.34 -4.66
C ILE A 150 -12.58 0.28 -3.98
N TRP A 151 -13.12 -0.67 -4.74
CA TRP A 151 -13.96 -1.73 -4.21
C TRP A 151 -13.19 -2.60 -3.23
N TYR A 152 -11.97 -3.01 -3.57
CA TYR A 152 -11.14 -3.85 -2.71
C TYR A 152 -10.83 -3.15 -1.39
N VAL A 153 -10.31 -1.92 -1.42
CA VAL A 153 -10.00 -1.18 -0.20
C VAL A 153 -11.28 -0.89 0.58
N GLY A 154 -12.35 -0.47 -0.10
CA GLY A 154 -13.64 -0.12 0.48
C GLY A 154 -14.32 -1.25 1.23
N PHE A 155 -14.36 -2.45 0.65
CA PHE A 155 -15.15 -3.57 1.20
C PHE A 155 -14.32 -4.70 1.81
N ARG A 156 -13.11 -4.97 1.30
CA ARG A 156 -12.31 -6.12 1.75
C ARG A 156 -11.33 -5.78 2.86
N VAL A 157 -10.88 -4.53 2.96
CA VAL A 157 -9.91 -4.12 4.00
C VAL A 157 -10.63 -3.78 5.31
N PRO A 158 -10.32 -4.49 6.42
CA PRO A 158 -10.89 -4.22 7.74
C PRO A 158 -10.56 -2.82 8.24
N THR A 159 -11.54 -2.17 8.87
CA THR A 159 -11.40 -0.81 9.42
C THR A 159 -11.56 -0.76 10.91
N ARG A 160 -10.74 0.07 11.55
CA ARG A 160 -10.96 0.52 12.93
C ARG A 160 -11.49 1.95 12.96
N ASN A 161 -12.25 2.26 14.02
CA ASN A 161 -12.76 3.60 14.29
C ASN A 161 -11.63 4.56 14.64
#